data_AF-A0A1Q4WZQ3-F1
#
_entry.id   AF-A0A1Q4WZQ3-F1
#
_cell.length_a   1.000
_cell.length_b   1.000
_cell.length_c   1.000
_cell.angle_alpha   90.00
_cell.angle_beta   90.00
_cell.angle_gamma   90.00
#
_symmetry.space_group_name_H-M   'P 1'
#
loop_
_entity.id
_entity.type
_entity.pdbx_description
1 polymer ?
#
loop_
_entity_poly.entity_id
_entity_poly.type
_entity_poly.pdbx_seq_one_letter_code
_entity_poly.pdbx_strand_id
1 'polypeptide(L)'
;MSDRTIPNTSKIRTKPNPFTEARDAFLSQRGLAFTIEWRRFPWCYGVDVDRALVGPAYLGNVSIGLKDGWTWGWQHPDGSWKYVQRDRIDLLVDAVIESRAGYVPPLPRRKDRHRER
;
A
#
# COMPACT_ATOMS: atom_id res chain seq x y z
N MET A 1 -15.60 37.43 40.49
CA MET A 1 -15.61 35.96 40.30
C MET A 1 -16.59 35.68 39.16
N SER A 2 -16.07 35.40 37.97
CA SER A 2 -16.90 35.10 36.80
C SER A 2 -16.36 33.83 36.17
N ASP A 3 -17.08 32.75 36.43
CA ASP A 3 -16.81 31.41 35.94
C ASP A 3 -17.02 31.40 34.42
N ARG A 4 -15.95 31.27 33.65
CA ARG A 4 -15.99 31.14 32.19
C ARG A 4 -16.01 29.65 31.86
N THR A 5 -17.21 29.11 31.72
CA THR A 5 -17.42 27.78 31.14
C THR A 5 -16.91 27.77 29.70
N ILE A 6 -15.82 27.05 29.45
CA ILE A 6 -15.25 26.83 28.12
C ILE A 6 -16.18 25.86 27.36
N PRO A 7 -16.64 26.19 26.15
CA PRO A 7 -17.48 25.27 25.39
C PRO A 7 -16.71 24.01 25.01
N ASN A 8 -17.33 22.86 25.30
CA ASN A 8 -16.87 21.51 24.99
C ASN A 8 -16.56 21.39 23.49
N THR A 9 -15.27 21.35 23.15
CA THR A 9 -14.79 21.05 21.80
C THR A 9 -15.14 19.61 21.47
N SER A 10 -16.28 19.43 20.81
CA SER A 10 -16.68 18.17 20.21
C SER A 10 -15.54 17.66 19.34
N LYS A 11 -14.88 16.58 19.79
CA LYS A 11 -13.87 15.86 19.03
C LYS A 11 -14.46 15.52 17.67
N ILE A 12 -14.04 16.25 16.63
CA ILE A 12 -14.24 15.82 15.25
C ILE A 12 -13.56 14.46 15.19
N ARG A 13 -14.35 13.37 15.14
CA ARG A 13 -13.83 12.02 14.84
C ARG A 13 -13.35 12.08 13.40
N THR A 14 -12.12 12.54 13.21
CA THR A 14 -11.42 12.44 11.93
C THR A 14 -11.44 10.97 11.55
N LYS A 15 -12.07 10.62 10.43
CA LYS A 15 -12.07 9.23 9.95
C LYS A 15 -10.61 8.76 9.90
N PRO A 16 -10.28 7.57 10.44
CA PRO A 16 -8.91 7.08 10.43
C PRO A 16 -8.36 7.11 9.00
N ASN A 17 -7.13 7.62 8.86
CA ASN A 17 -6.47 7.63 7.57
C ASN A 17 -6.23 6.18 7.15
N PRO A 18 -6.79 5.72 6.01
CA PRO A 18 -6.71 4.30 5.63
C PRO A 18 -5.28 3.81 5.45
N PHE A 19 -4.35 4.69 5.05
CA PHE A 19 -2.93 4.34 4.93
C PHE A 19 -2.28 4.10 6.30
N THR A 20 -2.62 4.93 7.29
CA THR A 20 -2.13 4.74 8.67
C THR A 20 -2.67 3.43 9.25
N GLU A 21 -3.96 3.17 9.05
CA GLU A 21 -4.62 1.96 9.54
C GLU A 21 -4.03 0.68 8.92
N ALA A 22 -3.89 0.64 7.60
CA ALA A 22 -3.29 -0.51 6.92
C ALA A 22 -1.81 -0.69 7.28
N ARG A 23 -1.03 0.40 7.38
CA ARG A 23 0.37 0.34 7.86
C ARG A 23 0.46 -0.27 9.25
N ASP A 24 -0.37 0.21 10.17
CA ASP A 24 -0.35 -0.24 11.55
C ASP A 24 -0.85 -1.71 11.66
N ALA A 25 -1.74 -2.15 10.76
CA ALA A 25 -2.13 -3.56 10.63
C ALA A 25 -0.97 -4.46 10.17
N PHE A 26 -0.20 -4.07 9.15
CA PHE A 26 1.01 -4.81 8.75
C PHE A 26 2.02 -4.92 9.89
N LEU A 27 2.20 -3.84 10.65
CA LEU A 27 3.11 -3.82 11.79
C LEU A 27 2.61 -4.72 12.92
N SER A 28 1.34 -4.59 13.33
CA SER A 28 0.79 -5.29 14.48
C SER A 28 0.55 -6.79 14.23
N GLN A 29 0.06 -7.16 13.04
CA GLN A 29 -0.30 -8.55 12.75
C GLN A 29 0.90 -9.41 12.34
N ARG A 30 1.90 -8.78 11.72
CA ARG A 30 2.96 -9.50 10.99
C ARG A 30 4.37 -8.95 11.26
N GLY A 31 4.50 -7.89 12.07
CA GLY A 31 5.79 -7.28 12.38
C GLY A 31 6.44 -6.57 11.19
N LEU A 32 5.67 -6.26 10.14
CA LEU A 32 6.20 -5.70 8.91
C LEU A 32 6.11 -4.17 8.92
N ALA A 33 7.27 -3.52 8.87
CA ALA A 33 7.35 -2.07 8.78
C ALA A 33 7.16 -1.62 7.33
N PHE A 34 6.02 -0.97 7.06
CA PHE A 34 5.76 -0.28 5.79
C PHE A 34 5.98 1.23 5.95
N THR A 35 6.52 1.87 4.93
CA THR A 35 6.59 3.33 4.81
C THR A 35 5.40 3.85 4.00
N ILE A 36 5.07 5.14 4.15
CA ILE A 36 4.10 5.81 3.29
C ILE A 36 4.89 6.72 2.35
N GLU A 37 4.80 6.46 1.06
CA GLU A 37 5.51 7.18 -0.01
C GLU A 37 4.53 7.64 -1.09
N TRP A 38 5.01 8.50 -1.99
CA TRP A 38 4.29 8.85 -3.22
C TRP A 38 4.78 7.96 -4.36
N ARG A 39 3.87 7.25 -5.01
CA ARG A 39 4.18 6.34 -6.13
C ARG A 39 3.20 6.58 -7.28
N ARG A 40 3.66 6.22 -8.47
CA ARG A 40 2.81 6.19 -9.65
C ARG A 40 2.19 4.80 -9.79
N PHE A 41 0.88 4.76 -9.99
CA PHE A 41 0.11 3.54 -10.24
C PHE A 41 -0.49 3.55 -11.65
N PRO A 42 -0.94 2.39 -12.17
CA PRO A 42 -1.58 2.31 -13.49
C PRO A 42 -2.85 3.16 -13.62
N TRP A 43 -3.49 3.50 -12.51
CA TRP A 43 -4.67 4.38 -12.49
C TRP A 43 -4.33 5.87 -12.32
N CYS A 44 -3.05 6.24 -12.17
CA CYS A 44 -2.63 7.63 -12.18
C CYS A 44 -2.53 8.13 -13.63
N TYR A 45 -3.11 9.30 -13.92
CA TYR A 45 -3.07 9.91 -15.24
C TYR A 45 -2.05 11.05 -15.31
N GLY A 46 -1.48 11.33 -16.48
CA GLY A 46 -0.59 12.48 -16.66
C GLY A 46 0.64 12.47 -15.74
N VAL A 47 0.73 13.47 -14.85
CA VAL A 47 1.82 13.63 -13.86
C VAL A 47 1.39 13.20 -12.45
N ASP A 48 0.22 12.59 -12.32
CA ASP A 48 -0.37 12.27 -11.04
C ASP A 48 0.43 11.16 -10.33
N VAL A 49 0.52 11.30 -9.02
CA VAL A 49 1.05 10.29 -8.10
C VAL A 49 0.07 10.12 -6.96
N ASP A 50 0.02 8.90 -6.42
CA ASP A 50 -0.85 8.54 -5.32
C ASP A 50 -0.02 8.11 -4.11
N ARG A 51 -0.65 8.17 -2.93
CA ARG A 51 -0.04 7.63 -1.72
C ARG A 51 0.05 6.11 -1.83
N ALA A 52 1.16 5.56 -1.36
CA ALA A 52 1.46 4.15 -1.37
C ALA A 52 2.00 3.69 -0.02
N LEU A 53 1.61 2.49 0.40
CA LEU A 53 2.38 1.72 1.36
C LEU A 53 3.51 1.02 0.62
N VAL A 54 4.75 1.26 1.04
CA VAL A 54 5.93 0.64 0.47
C VAL A 54 6.51 -0.33 1.48
N GLY A 55 6.52 -1.60 1.08
CA GLY A 55 7.03 -2.69 1.88
C GLY A 55 8.56 -2.77 1.84
N PRO A 56 9.15 -3.51 2.79
CA PRO A 56 10.60 -3.68 2.86
C PRO A 56 11.17 -4.43 1.65
N ALA A 57 12.49 -4.27 1.46
CA ALA A 57 13.20 -4.81 0.29
C ALA A 57 13.07 -6.34 0.14
N TYR A 58 13.00 -7.09 1.23
CA TYR A 58 12.82 -8.55 1.20
C TYR A 58 11.41 -9.00 0.74
N LEU A 59 10.45 -8.08 0.64
CA LEU A 59 9.16 -8.29 -0.05
C LEU A 59 9.17 -7.76 -1.49
N GLY A 60 10.34 -7.39 -2.00
CA GLY A 60 10.53 -6.83 -3.33
C GLY A 60 10.05 -5.39 -3.47
N ASN A 61 10.15 -4.58 -2.40
CA ASN A 61 9.68 -3.18 -2.38
C ASN A 61 8.24 -3.03 -2.89
N VAL A 62 7.36 -3.97 -2.51
CA VAL A 62 5.96 -3.98 -2.92
C VAL A 62 5.32 -2.62 -2.63
N SER A 63 4.62 -2.07 -3.62
CA SER A 63 3.89 -0.81 -3.51
C SER A 63 2.40 -1.10 -3.54
N ILE A 64 1.68 -0.64 -2.51
CA ILE A 64 0.23 -0.83 -2.35
C ILE A 64 -0.43 0.54 -2.36
N GLY A 65 -1.33 0.78 -3.31
CA GLY A 65 -2.07 2.05 -3.42
C GLY A 65 -3.56 1.87 -3.15
N LEU A 66 -4.26 2.96 -2.86
CA LEU A 66 -5.71 2.96 -2.65
C LEU A 66 -6.42 3.59 -3.86
N LYS A 67 -6.84 2.75 -4.79
CA LYS A 67 -7.57 3.15 -5.99
C LYS A 67 -8.95 3.68 -5.63
N ASP A 68 -9.28 4.87 -6.15
CA ASP A 68 -10.57 5.57 -6.01
C ASP A 68 -11.04 5.74 -4.54
N GLY A 69 -10.11 5.67 -3.58
CA GLY A 69 -10.42 5.73 -2.15
C GLY A 69 -11.15 4.50 -1.58
N TRP A 70 -11.32 3.43 -2.39
CA TRP A 70 -12.19 2.28 -2.08
C TRP A 70 -11.50 0.92 -2.20
N THR A 71 -10.46 0.79 -3.03
CA THR A 71 -9.86 -0.52 -3.32
C THR A 71 -8.35 -0.47 -3.20
N TRP A 72 -7.78 -1.28 -2.31
CA TRP A 72 -6.35 -1.48 -2.24
C TRP A 72 -5.87 -2.25 -3.47
N GLY A 73 -4.78 -1.81 -4.08
CA GLY A 73 -4.19 -2.45 -5.24
C GLY A 73 -2.69 -2.59 -5.11
N TRP A 74 -2.16 -3.77 -5.47
CA TRP A 74 -0.72 -4.03 -5.52
C TRP A 74 -0.38 -4.92 -6.71
N GLN A 75 0.88 -4.86 -7.15
CA GLN A 75 1.38 -5.74 -8.18
C GLN A 75 1.82 -7.08 -7.56
N HIS A 76 1.36 -8.18 -8.12
CA HIS A 76 1.79 -9.54 -7.81
C HIS A 76 3.15 -9.84 -8.48
N PRO A 77 3.95 -10.81 -8.01
CA PRO A 77 5.25 -11.13 -8.63
C PRO A 77 5.21 -11.48 -10.12
N ASP A 78 4.07 -11.99 -10.61
CA ASP A 78 3.85 -12.29 -12.04
C ASP A 78 3.56 -11.03 -12.89
N GLY A 79 3.52 -9.84 -12.28
CA GLY A 79 3.24 -8.57 -12.93
C GLY A 79 1.75 -8.20 -12.99
N SER A 80 0.84 -9.12 -12.62
CA SER A 80 -0.60 -8.85 -12.56
C SER A 80 -0.95 -7.95 -11.37
N TRP A 81 -2.04 -7.20 -11.48
CA TRP A 81 -2.54 -6.38 -10.38
C TRP A 81 -3.63 -7.13 -9.60
N LYS A 82 -3.50 -7.12 -8.28
CA LYS A 82 -4.49 -7.68 -7.35
C LYS A 82 -5.14 -6.57 -6.57
N TYR A 83 -6.38 -6.81 -6.17
CA TYR A 83 -7.24 -5.81 -5.55
C TYR A 83 -8.02 -6.39 -4.38
N VAL A 84 -8.14 -5.61 -3.31
CA VAL A 84 -8.96 -5.93 -2.12
C VAL A 84 -9.72 -4.69 -1.69
N GLN A 85 -10.95 -4.86 -1.21
CA GLN A 85 -11.76 -3.75 -0.71
C GLN A 85 -11.08 -3.06 0.49
N ARG A 86 -11.24 -1.73 0.58
CA ARG A 86 -10.62 -0.90 1.61
C ARG A 86 -10.82 -1.42 3.02
N ASP A 87 -12.03 -1.86 3.34
CA ASP A 87 -12.44 -2.24 4.68
C ASP A 87 -11.98 -3.65 5.07
N ARG A 88 -11.38 -4.41 4.14
CA ARG A 88 -10.87 -5.77 4.33
C ARG A 88 -9.35 -5.76 4.52
N ILE A 89 -8.89 -5.03 5.54
CA ILE A 89 -7.45 -4.87 5.84
C ILE A 89 -6.81 -6.21 6.23
N ASP A 90 -7.56 -7.08 6.91
CA ASP A 90 -7.19 -8.47 7.20
C ASP A 90 -6.79 -9.22 5.92
N LEU A 91 -7.66 -9.20 4.90
CA LEU A 91 -7.40 -9.85 3.63
C LEU A 91 -6.26 -9.19 2.85
N LEU A 92 -6.12 -7.87 2.94
CA LEU A 92 -4.99 -7.16 2.34
C LEU A 92 -3.66 -7.65 2.91
N VAL A 93 -3.55 -7.71 4.24
CA VAL A 93 -2.32 -8.12 4.92
C VAL A 93 -1.95 -9.54 4.53
N ASP A 94 -2.91 -10.46 4.61
CA ASP A 94 -2.68 -11.88 4.27
C ASP A 94 -2.30 -12.06 2.80
N ALA A 95 -3.04 -11.45 1.87
CA ALA A 95 -2.79 -11.61 0.44
C ALA A 95 -1.43 -11.02 -0.01
N VAL A 96 -1.01 -9.90 0.58
CA VAL A 96 0.31 -9.31 0.27
C VAL A 96 1.43 -10.19 0.80
N ILE A 97 1.28 -10.77 1.99
CA ILE A 97 2.31 -11.62 2.57
C ILE A 97 2.39 -12.94 1.86
N GLU A 98 1.27 -13.59 1.57
CA GLU A 98 1.25 -14.83 0.81
C GLU A 98 1.88 -14.65 -0.58
N SER A 99 1.63 -13.51 -1.23
CA SER A 99 2.20 -13.24 -2.55
C SER A 99 3.65 -12.73 -2.54
N ARG A 100 4.16 -12.19 -1.44
CA ARG A 100 5.49 -11.52 -1.40
C ARG A 100 6.49 -12.14 -0.43
N ALA A 101 6.06 -12.96 0.53
CA ALA A 101 6.96 -13.65 1.44
C ALA A 101 7.88 -14.57 0.65
N GLY A 102 9.19 -14.47 0.89
CA GLY A 102 10.17 -15.21 0.11
C GLY A 102 10.37 -14.71 -1.32
N TYR A 103 10.03 -13.43 -1.60
CA TYR A 103 10.30 -12.82 -2.90
C TYR A 103 11.78 -12.97 -3.29
N VAL A 104 12.01 -13.70 -4.38
CA VAL A 104 13.31 -13.77 -5.06
C VAL A 104 13.19 -12.94 -6.34
N PRO A 105 14.02 -11.89 -6.53
CA PRO A 105 14.01 -11.12 -7.76
C PRO A 105 14.17 -12.04 -8.97
N PRO A 106 13.38 -11.87 -10.05
CA PRO A 106 13.55 -12.68 -11.25
C PRO A 106 14.96 -12.48 -11.79
N LEU A 107 15.63 -13.59 -12.13
CA LEU A 107 16.95 -13.51 -12.76
C LEU A 107 16.86 -12.66 -14.03
N PRO A 108 17.85 -11.79 -14.30
CA PRO A 108 17.88 -11.01 -15.52
C PRO A 108 17.70 -11.92 -16.73
N ARG A 109 16.56 -11.78 -17.44
CA ARG A 109 16.38 -12.49 -18.71
C ARG A 109 17.39 -11.90 -19.68
N ARG A 110 18.35 -12.72 -20.12
CA ARG A 110 19.24 -12.39 -21.24
C ARG A 110 18.31 -12.08 -22.41
N LYS A 111 18.24 -10.81 -22.84
CA LYS A 111 17.56 -10.48 -24.10
C LYS A 111 18.28 -11.32 -25.16
N ASP A 112 17.59 -12.28 -25.73
CA ASP A 112 18.12 -13.03 -26.86
C ASP A 112 18.47 -12.03 -27.95
N ARG A 113 19.77 -11.88 -28.14
CA ARG A 113 20.38 -11.07 -29.19
C ARG A 113 20.22 -11.87 -30.49
N HIS A 114 18.98 -12.03 -30.95
CA HIS A 114 18.66 -12.67 -32.22
C HIS A 114 17.70 -11.79 -33.02
N ARG A 115 18.27 -10.74 -33.59
CA ARG A 115 17.77 -10.22 -34.86
C ARG A 115 18.96 -10.27 -35.81
N GLU A 116 19.20 -11.46 -36.32
CA GLU A 116 20.03 -11.66 -37.50
C GLU A 116 19.27 -11.11 -38.71
N ARG A 117 19.98 -10.26 -39.46
CA ARG A 117 19.86 -9.96 -40.90
C ARG A 117 18.60 -9.24 -41.40
#